data_AF-A0A329UR86-F1
#
_entry.id   AF-A0A329UR86-F1
#
_cell.length_a   1.000
_cell.length_b   1.000
_cell.length_c   1.000
_cell.angle_alpha   90.00
_cell.angle_beta   90.00
_cell.angle_gamma   90.00
#
_symmetry.space_group_name_H-M   'P 1'
#
loop_
_entity.id
_entity.type
_entity.pdbx_description
1 polymer ?
#
loop_
_entity_poly.entity_id
_entity_poly.type
_entity_poly.pdbx_seq_one_letter_code
_entity_poly.pdbx_strand_id
1 'polypeptide(L)'
;MSMLSQTYIGKYYEGSQELSVSTKSIPGQDNDSYVILGESGYGKSVAAQSIVLQKANQSYSVRSIDIHNSSAPEHLFPIFRKLFEHLSSQIDAYNTPIPTTLFEPLHYADGTMESPADLSYTLSNIIARHLRLSRSSTTALSESLEYAISDRDNNPDIFPAVLKALEEFDTKASRNAMAYLAPLLRHNIFRHQSVNYSFGIENISLSKFPPLFKNVIVDLLLFDEFRTASQGGQPPRYIYIDEMQNLSIDKDCYLGKILTEGRKYSLNVILASQSIREFNASERTMLCQANHKLFFHPALLEVKYYAELLSSPQHRAEISDLLRNLDVGQCVFQGPIYIGEDTKPTRAPICVNVNHLEDIASASLSKSST
;
A
#
# COMPACT_ATOMS: atom_id res chain seq x y z
N MET A 1 6.38 -25.40 6.98
CA MET A 1 5.23 -24.88 7.76
C MET A 1 4.97 -23.47 7.26
N SER A 2 3.78 -23.15 6.77
CA SER A 2 3.45 -21.75 6.45
C SER A 2 3.54 -20.94 7.75
N MET A 3 4.42 -19.95 7.83
CA MET A 3 4.46 -19.06 8.98
C MET A 3 3.10 -18.37 9.09
N LEU A 4 2.43 -18.57 10.22
CA LEU A 4 1.20 -17.89 10.56
C LEU A 4 1.54 -16.42 10.82
N SER A 5 0.89 -15.51 10.10
CA SER A 5 0.97 -14.07 10.38
C SER A 5 0.01 -13.75 11.51
N GLN A 6 0.51 -13.27 12.65
CA GLN A 6 -0.31 -12.90 13.80
C GLN A 6 -0.11 -11.42 14.13
N THR A 7 -1.19 -10.67 14.30
CA THR A 7 -1.12 -9.22 14.59
C THR A 7 -1.94 -8.91 15.82
N TYR A 8 -1.31 -8.38 16.86
CA TYR A 8 -2.02 -7.82 17.99
C TYR A 8 -2.62 -6.45 17.61
N ILE A 9 -3.90 -6.26 17.91
CA ILE A 9 -4.65 -5.04 17.56
C ILE A 9 -4.87 -4.16 18.79
N GLY A 10 -5.15 -4.76 19.95
CA GLY A 10 -5.44 -4.01 21.16
C GLY A 10 -6.23 -4.83 22.18
N LYS A 11 -7.03 -4.15 23.01
CA LYS A 11 -7.87 -4.79 24.04
C LYS A 11 -9.36 -4.63 23.73
N TYR A 12 -10.11 -5.67 24.02
CA TYR A 12 -11.57 -5.70 24.06
C TYR A 12 -12.01 -5.79 25.52
N TYR A 13 -13.05 -5.04 25.88
CA TYR A 13 -13.60 -5.01 27.22
C TYR A 13 -14.97 -5.67 27.23
N GLU A 14 -15.09 -6.78 27.97
CA GLU A 14 -16.36 -7.47 28.21
C GLU A 14 -16.73 -7.32 29.69
N GLY A 15 -17.57 -6.33 29.98
CA GLY A 15 -17.86 -5.93 31.36
C GLY A 15 -16.60 -5.42 32.07
N SER A 16 -16.10 -6.18 33.06
CA SER A 16 -14.85 -5.87 33.79
C SER A 16 -13.63 -6.63 33.28
N GLN A 17 -13.81 -7.55 32.33
CA GLN A 17 -12.74 -8.37 31.79
C GLN A 17 -12.02 -7.65 30.65
N GLU A 18 -10.70 -7.65 30.70
CA GLU A 18 -9.84 -7.16 29.64
C GLU A 18 -9.27 -8.33 28.84
N LEU A 19 -9.50 -8.34 27.53
CA LEU A 19 -9.14 -9.43 26.63
C LEU A 19 -8.28 -8.92 25.48
N SER A 20 -7.17 -9.61 25.19
CA SER A 20 -6.33 -9.29 24.04
C SER A 20 -7.05 -9.58 22.72
N VAL A 21 -6.88 -8.70 21.74
CA VAL A 21 -7.47 -8.82 20.41
C VAL A 21 -6.35 -9.00 19.39
N SER A 22 -6.46 -10.05 18.57
CA SER A 22 -5.49 -10.30 17.51
C SER A 22 -6.11 -10.82 16.21
N THR A 23 -5.35 -10.73 15.13
CA THR A 23 -5.64 -11.36 13.84
C THR A 23 -4.66 -12.50 13.61
N LYS A 24 -5.10 -13.52 12.87
CA LYS A 24 -4.26 -14.62 12.40
C LYS A 24 -4.59 -14.85 10.92
N SER A 25 -3.55 -14.93 10.09
CA SER A 25 -3.68 -15.05 8.64
C SER A 25 -2.62 -16.02 8.11
N ILE A 26 -3.00 -16.91 7.21
CA ILE A 26 -2.09 -17.81 6.50
C ILE A 26 -1.76 -17.18 5.13
N PRO A 27 -0.49 -16.80 4.87
CA PRO A 27 -0.11 -16.21 3.59
C PRO A 27 -0.48 -17.10 2.41
N GLY A 28 -1.06 -16.49 1.36
CA GLY A 28 -1.50 -17.18 0.14
C GLY A 28 -2.88 -17.85 0.25
N GLN A 29 -3.42 -17.98 1.46
CA GLN A 29 -4.77 -18.53 1.71
C GLN A 29 -5.73 -17.43 2.16
N ASP A 30 -5.29 -16.63 3.12
CA ASP A 30 -6.07 -15.54 3.69
C ASP A 30 -5.66 -14.20 3.08
N ASN A 31 -6.64 -13.30 2.90
CA ASN A 31 -6.35 -11.90 2.63
C ASN A 31 -6.01 -11.24 3.96
N ASP A 32 -4.79 -10.72 4.11
CA ASP A 32 -4.29 -10.05 5.31
C ASP A 32 -4.12 -8.54 5.05
N SER A 33 -4.98 -7.96 4.22
CA SER A 33 -5.01 -6.53 3.95
C SER A 33 -5.85 -5.77 5.00
N TYR A 34 -5.38 -4.59 5.36
CA TYR A 34 -5.95 -3.70 6.37
C TYR A 34 -6.43 -2.39 5.74
N VAL A 35 -7.62 -1.95 6.12
CA VAL A 35 -8.16 -0.62 5.82
C VAL A 35 -8.43 0.09 7.14
N ILE A 36 -7.82 1.26 7.32
CA ILE A 36 -7.84 2.05 8.54
C ILE A 36 -8.45 3.41 8.21
N LEU A 37 -9.63 3.70 8.75
CA LEU A 37 -10.40 4.92 8.45
C LEU A 37 -10.77 5.69 9.72
N GLY A 38 -10.97 7.00 9.63
CA GLY A 38 -11.44 7.86 10.71
C GLY A 38 -10.81 9.26 10.68
N GLU A 39 -11.30 10.18 11.48
CA GLU A 39 -10.80 11.56 11.50
C GLU A 39 -9.36 11.68 12.01
N SER A 40 -8.70 12.79 11.68
CA SER A 40 -7.37 13.11 12.19
C SER A 40 -7.36 13.17 13.72
N GLY A 41 -6.28 12.70 14.34
CA GLY A 41 -6.09 12.74 15.80
C GLY A 41 -6.68 11.58 16.61
N TYR A 42 -7.41 10.64 16.01
CA TYR A 42 -8.09 9.57 16.76
C TYR A 42 -7.33 8.23 16.88
N GLY A 43 -6.10 8.12 16.37
CA GLY A 43 -5.25 6.93 16.57
C GLY A 43 -5.01 6.06 15.32
N LYS A 44 -5.41 6.50 14.12
CA LYS A 44 -5.13 5.77 12.86
C LYS A 44 -3.64 5.47 12.67
N SER A 45 -2.80 6.51 12.75
CA SER A 45 -1.36 6.39 12.51
C SER A 45 -0.69 5.49 13.55
N VAL A 46 -1.20 5.48 14.80
CA VAL A 46 -0.76 4.56 15.86
C VAL A 46 -0.99 3.11 15.42
N ALA A 47 -2.22 2.79 15.02
CA ALA A 47 -2.57 1.44 14.59
C ALA A 47 -1.83 1.02 13.32
N ALA A 48 -1.72 1.91 12.33
CA ALA A 48 -1.00 1.65 11.09
C ALA A 48 0.49 1.35 11.36
N GLN A 49 1.18 2.22 12.11
CA GLN A 49 2.59 2.02 12.47
C GLN A 49 2.78 0.74 13.29
N SER A 50 1.88 0.44 14.22
CA SER A 50 1.86 -0.81 14.99
C SER A 50 1.77 -2.04 14.09
N ILE A 51 0.83 -2.07 13.14
CA ILE A 51 0.65 -3.20 12.22
C ILE A 51 1.91 -3.36 11.34
N VAL A 52 2.38 -2.27 10.73
CA VAL A 52 3.61 -2.26 9.90
C VAL A 52 4.79 -2.86 10.66
N LEU A 53 5.02 -2.39 11.89
CA LEU A 53 6.12 -2.85 12.72
C LEU A 53 6.00 -4.34 13.08
N GLN A 54 4.80 -4.79 13.42
CA GLN A 54 4.54 -6.20 13.71
C GLN A 54 4.78 -7.09 12.49
N LYS A 55 4.43 -6.64 11.27
CA LYS A 55 4.73 -7.39 10.04
C LYS A 55 6.23 -7.47 9.79
N ALA A 56 6.95 -6.35 9.93
CA ALA A 56 8.40 -6.33 9.79
C ALA A 56 9.09 -7.26 10.80
N ASN A 57 8.68 -7.23 12.07
CA ASN A 57 9.21 -8.11 13.14
C ASN A 57 8.92 -9.60 12.90
N GLN A 58 7.90 -9.92 12.13
CA GLN A 58 7.60 -11.29 11.70
C GLN A 58 8.40 -11.71 10.47
N SER A 59 9.43 -10.95 10.09
CA SER A 59 10.20 -11.17 8.87
C SER A 59 9.33 -11.12 7.62
N TYR A 60 8.39 -10.19 7.55
CA TYR A 60 7.75 -9.82 6.29
C TYR A 60 8.39 -8.56 5.73
N SER A 61 8.47 -8.48 4.40
CA SER A 61 8.85 -7.25 3.70
C SER A 61 7.69 -6.27 3.72
N VAL A 62 7.93 -5.04 4.19
CA VAL A 62 6.95 -3.96 4.15
C VAL A 62 7.52 -2.80 3.33
N ARG A 63 6.88 -2.45 2.23
CA ARG A 63 7.21 -1.26 1.44
C ARG A 63 6.27 -0.13 1.82
N SER A 64 6.79 0.87 2.50
CA SER A 64 6.06 2.05 2.96
C SER A 64 6.21 3.16 1.93
N ILE A 65 5.13 3.49 1.21
CA ILE A 65 5.14 4.52 0.17
C ILE A 65 4.68 5.83 0.79
N ASP A 66 5.65 6.70 1.04
CA ASP A 66 5.41 7.95 1.73
C ASP A 66 5.15 9.11 0.75
N ILE A 67 3.85 9.36 0.52
CA ILE A 67 3.37 10.41 -0.38
C ILE A 67 3.50 11.80 0.27
N HIS A 68 3.30 11.93 1.58
CA HIS A 68 3.14 13.22 2.27
C HIS A 68 4.16 13.48 3.38
N ASN A 69 5.29 12.79 3.34
CA ASN A 69 6.34 12.84 4.37
C ASN A 69 5.91 12.30 5.75
N SER A 70 4.93 11.39 5.82
CA SER A 70 4.42 10.83 7.08
C SER A 70 5.32 9.76 7.71
N SER A 71 6.38 9.33 7.01
CA SER A 71 7.38 8.38 7.52
C SER A 71 8.57 9.06 8.21
N ALA A 72 8.64 10.39 8.22
CA ALA A 72 9.74 11.10 8.86
C ALA A 72 9.78 10.85 10.39
N PRO A 73 10.96 10.86 11.04
CA PRO A 73 11.11 10.50 12.44
C PRO A 73 10.21 11.27 13.41
N GLU A 74 9.88 12.52 13.07
CA GLU A 74 8.95 13.39 13.80
C GLU A 74 7.49 12.91 13.79
N HIS A 75 7.09 12.11 12.79
CA HIS A 75 5.76 11.53 12.66
C HIS A 75 5.66 10.10 13.22
N LEU A 76 6.80 9.49 13.59
CA LEU A 76 6.82 8.21 14.30
C LEU A 76 6.45 8.40 15.76
N PHE A 77 5.57 7.52 16.27
CA PHE A 77 5.24 7.54 17.70
C PHE A 77 6.48 7.22 18.54
N PRO A 78 6.74 7.95 19.64
CA PRO A 78 7.95 7.79 20.44
C PRO A 78 8.23 6.34 20.87
N ILE A 79 7.18 5.58 21.20
CA ILE A 79 7.29 4.18 21.61
C ILE A 79 7.80 3.25 20.49
N PHE A 80 7.60 3.61 19.22
CA PHE A 80 7.99 2.79 18.07
C PHE A 80 9.27 3.25 17.40
N ARG A 81 9.71 4.49 17.64
CA ARG A 81 10.83 5.13 16.93
C ARG A 81 12.08 4.24 16.87
N LYS A 82 12.55 3.72 18.01
CA LYS A 82 13.75 2.87 18.06
C LYS A 82 13.62 1.59 17.24
N LEU A 83 12.43 0.99 17.22
CA LEU A 83 12.18 -0.24 16.46
C LEU A 83 12.08 0.05 14.96
N PHE A 84 11.43 1.15 14.56
CA PHE A 84 11.44 1.60 13.17
C PHE A 84 12.86 1.92 12.69
N GLU A 85 13.66 2.66 13.47
CA GLU A 85 15.06 2.97 13.13
C GLU A 85 15.90 1.70 12.92
N HIS A 86 15.62 0.63 13.67
CA HIS A 86 16.35 -0.63 13.55
C HIS A 86 15.92 -1.48 12.34
N LEU A 87 14.61 -1.48 12.02
CA LEU A 87 14.04 -2.34 10.99
C LEU A 87 13.87 -1.67 9.63
N SER A 88 14.06 -0.35 9.55
CA SER A 88 13.78 0.42 8.35
C SER A 88 15.02 0.84 7.56
N SER A 89 14.87 0.83 6.24
CA SER A 89 15.72 1.53 5.29
C SER A 89 14.94 2.69 4.68
N GLN A 90 15.65 3.66 4.12
CA GLN A 90 15.04 4.84 3.49
C GLN A 90 15.57 5.04 2.07
N ILE A 91 14.65 5.30 1.14
CA ILE A 91 14.93 5.73 -0.22
C ILE A 91 14.27 7.10 -0.43
N ASP A 92 15.08 8.14 -0.59
CA ASP A 92 14.62 9.44 -1.09
C ASP A 92 14.58 9.37 -2.62
N ALA A 93 13.42 9.00 -3.18
CA ALA A 93 13.26 8.74 -4.62
C ALA A 93 13.58 9.96 -5.51
N TYR A 94 13.66 11.15 -4.91
CA TYR A 94 14.07 12.37 -5.61
C TYR A 94 15.57 12.39 -5.92
N ASN A 95 16.38 11.81 -5.03
CA ASN A 95 17.84 11.83 -5.08
C ASN A 95 18.46 10.46 -5.38
N THR A 96 17.77 9.38 -5.03
CA THR A 96 18.26 8.01 -5.14
C THR A 96 17.22 7.18 -5.89
N PRO A 97 17.56 6.58 -7.04
CA PRO A 97 16.62 5.77 -7.80
C PRO A 97 16.16 4.56 -7.00
N ILE A 98 14.88 4.22 -7.14
CA ILE A 98 14.27 3.04 -6.56
C ILE A 98 14.73 1.82 -7.38
N PRO A 99 15.35 0.80 -6.74
CA PRO A 99 15.58 -0.51 -7.36
C PRO A 99 14.27 -1.11 -7.86
N THR A 100 14.21 -1.53 -9.13
CA THR A 100 12.98 -2.12 -9.67
C THR A 100 13.20 -3.10 -10.81
N THR A 101 12.28 -4.05 -10.91
CA THR A 101 12.10 -4.97 -12.03
C THR A 101 10.98 -4.53 -12.97
N LEU A 102 10.43 -3.31 -12.81
CA LEU A 102 9.30 -2.76 -13.57
C LEU A 102 9.46 -2.88 -15.10
N PHE A 103 10.71 -2.79 -15.57
CA PHE A 103 11.09 -2.77 -16.97
C PHE A 103 11.53 -4.15 -17.51
N GLU A 104 11.50 -5.20 -16.68
CA GLU A 104 11.87 -6.56 -17.10
C GLU A 104 10.66 -7.28 -17.70
N PRO A 105 10.64 -7.72 -18.96
CA PRO A 105 9.50 -8.47 -19.48
C PRO A 105 9.20 -9.74 -18.67
N LEU A 106 7.92 -10.07 -18.47
CA LEU A 106 7.55 -11.29 -17.72
C LEU A 106 7.95 -12.58 -18.44
N HIS A 107 8.26 -13.61 -17.65
CA HIS A 107 8.38 -14.99 -18.11
C HIS A 107 7.05 -15.72 -17.91
N TYR A 108 6.50 -16.28 -18.99
CA TYR A 108 5.27 -17.07 -18.91
C TYR A 108 5.56 -18.55 -18.64
N ALA A 109 4.56 -19.26 -18.11
CA ALA A 109 4.69 -20.67 -17.75
C ALA A 109 4.94 -21.60 -18.95
N ASP A 110 4.58 -21.16 -20.17
CA ASP A 110 4.84 -21.87 -21.41
C ASP A 110 6.26 -21.63 -21.98
N GLY A 111 7.09 -20.87 -21.27
CA GLY A 111 8.46 -20.55 -21.65
C GLY A 111 8.57 -19.36 -22.62
N THR A 112 7.45 -18.73 -23.00
CA THR A 112 7.46 -17.49 -23.77
C THR A 112 7.71 -16.27 -22.88
N MET A 113 8.04 -15.15 -23.50
CA MET A 113 8.29 -13.87 -22.83
C MET A 113 7.24 -12.84 -23.22
N GLU A 114 6.90 -11.97 -22.28
CA GLU A 114 6.19 -10.73 -22.58
C GLU A 114 6.97 -9.92 -23.62
N SER A 115 6.26 -9.36 -24.61
CA SER A 115 6.90 -8.49 -25.58
C SER A 115 7.27 -7.15 -24.91
N PRO A 116 8.47 -6.60 -25.17
CA PRO A 116 8.81 -5.24 -24.76
C PRO A 116 7.77 -4.20 -25.20
N ALA A 117 7.14 -4.40 -26.37
CA ALA A 117 6.08 -3.53 -26.86
C ALA A 117 4.82 -3.56 -25.98
N ASP A 118 4.41 -4.74 -25.50
CA ASP A 118 3.23 -4.90 -24.64
C ASP A 118 3.45 -4.31 -23.24
N LEU A 119 4.66 -4.51 -22.68
CA LEU A 119 5.07 -3.89 -21.43
C LEU A 119 5.09 -2.36 -21.57
N SER A 120 5.68 -1.85 -22.65
CA SER A 120 5.75 -0.41 -22.94
C SER A 120 4.37 0.21 -23.15
N TYR A 121 3.47 -0.51 -23.82
CA TYR A 121 2.09 -0.10 -23.98
C TYR A 121 1.40 -0.01 -22.61
N THR A 122 1.59 -0.99 -21.74
CA THR A 122 1.00 -0.97 -20.39
C THR A 122 1.53 0.20 -19.56
N LEU A 123 2.86 0.37 -19.50
CA LEU A 123 3.51 1.46 -18.77
C LEU A 123 3.09 2.84 -19.26
N SER A 124 3.06 3.05 -20.59
CA SER A 124 2.64 4.31 -21.18
C SER A 124 1.18 4.64 -20.87
N ASN A 125 0.28 3.65 -20.84
CA ASN A 125 -1.11 3.86 -20.46
C ASN A 125 -1.29 4.21 -18.97
N ILE A 126 -0.50 3.61 -18.07
CA ILE A 126 -0.49 3.98 -16.65
C ILE A 126 -0.13 5.47 -16.50
N ILE A 127 0.96 5.91 -17.14
CA ILE A 127 1.44 7.29 -17.10
C ILE A 127 0.43 8.24 -17.76
N ALA A 128 -0.09 7.87 -18.94
CA ALA A 128 -1.00 8.69 -19.73
C ALA A 128 -2.33 8.96 -19.00
N ARG A 129 -2.83 8.00 -18.21
CA ARG A 129 -4.07 8.16 -17.44
C ARG A 129 -3.99 9.33 -16.45
N HIS A 130 -2.84 9.49 -15.77
CA HIS A 130 -2.63 10.58 -14.82
C HIS A 130 -2.36 11.91 -15.51
N LEU A 131 -1.54 11.90 -16.55
CA LEU A 131 -1.11 13.13 -17.25
C LEU A 131 -2.05 13.58 -18.36
N ARG A 132 -3.12 12.81 -18.63
CA ARG A 132 -4.13 13.06 -19.68
C ARG A 132 -3.50 13.26 -21.07
N LEU A 133 -2.50 12.44 -21.39
CA LEU A 133 -1.81 12.51 -22.69
C LEU A 133 -2.77 12.19 -23.84
N SER A 134 -2.58 12.86 -24.99
CA SER A 134 -3.30 12.50 -26.22
C SER A 134 -2.87 11.12 -26.71
N ARG A 135 -3.73 10.44 -27.48
CA ARG A 135 -3.40 9.12 -28.08
C ARG A 135 -2.05 9.13 -28.80
N SER A 136 -1.78 10.17 -29.61
CA SER A 136 -0.50 10.31 -30.30
C SER A 136 0.69 10.50 -29.36
N SER A 137 0.53 11.24 -28.25
CA SER A 137 1.59 11.44 -27.26
C SER A 137 1.83 10.16 -26.45
N THR A 138 0.77 9.40 -26.15
CA THR A 138 0.86 8.07 -25.52
C THR A 138 1.58 7.08 -26.42
N THR A 139 1.29 7.06 -27.73
CA THR A 139 2.01 6.22 -28.69
C THR A 139 3.50 6.57 -28.73
N ALA A 140 3.85 7.86 -28.83
CA ALA A 140 5.24 8.31 -28.82
C ALA A 140 5.97 7.91 -27.51
N LEU A 141 5.29 8.02 -26.36
CA LEU A 141 5.81 7.53 -25.07
C LEU A 141 6.01 6.02 -25.09
N SER A 142 5.06 5.25 -25.62
CA SER A 142 5.16 3.79 -25.72
C SER A 142 6.35 3.36 -26.57
N GLU A 143 6.54 3.95 -27.74
CA GLU A 143 7.68 3.66 -28.63
C GLU A 143 9.02 4.02 -27.97
N SER A 144 9.05 5.13 -27.22
CA SER A 144 10.26 5.57 -26.49
C SER A 144 10.58 4.66 -25.29
N LEU A 145 9.56 4.15 -24.60
CA LEU A 145 9.70 3.14 -23.56
C LEU A 145 10.22 1.82 -24.13
N GLU A 146 9.69 1.39 -25.27
CA GLU A 146 10.11 0.15 -25.93
C GLU A 146 11.59 0.21 -26.31
N TYR A 147 12.02 1.34 -26.88
CA TYR A 147 13.43 1.60 -27.17
C TYR A 147 14.30 1.52 -25.91
N ALA A 148 13.91 2.20 -24.83
CA ALA A 148 14.68 2.21 -23.59
C ALA A 148 14.72 0.84 -22.89
N ILE A 149 13.60 0.11 -22.87
CA ILE A 149 13.49 -1.23 -22.27
C ILE A 149 14.34 -2.26 -23.03
N SER A 150 14.43 -2.11 -24.36
CA SER A 150 15.24 -2.98 -25.20
C SER A 150 16.75 -2.81 -24.95
N ASP A 151 17.18 -1.64 -24.46
CA ASP A 151 18.59 -1.32 -24.13
C ASP A 151 18.89 -1.30 -22.62
N ARG A 152 17.97 -1.83 -21.79
CA ARG A 152 18.04 -1.71 -20.32
C ARG A 152 19.31 -2.28 -19.67
N ASP A 153 19.92 -3.29 -20.30
CA ASP A 153 21.15 -3.92 -19.80
C ASP A 153 22.36 -2.97 -19.93
N ASN A 154 22.38 -2.13 -20.96
CA ASN A 154 23.43 -1.12 -21.16
C ASN A 154 23.06 0.20 -20.47
N ASN A 155 21.77 0.50 -20.35
CA ASN A 155 21.26 1.74 -19.79
C ASN A 155 20.15 1.46 -18.74
N PRO A 156 20.53 1.20 -17.48
CA PRO A 156 19.56 0.83 -16.44
C PRO A 156 18.73 2.03 -15.92
N ASP A 157 19.08 3.26 -16.29
CA ASP A 157 18.39 4.48 -15.91
C ASP A 157 17.32 4.83 -16.97
N ILE A 158 16.21 4.08 -16.94
CA ILE A 158 15.23 3.99 -18.03
C ILE A 158 14.51 5.33 -18.29
N PHE A 159 14.11 6.07 -17.26
CA PHE A 159 13.38 7.33 -17.45
C PHE A 159 14.19 8.40 -18.21
N PRO A 160 15.46 8.65 -17.82
CA PRO A 160 16.38 9.46 -18.63
C PRO A 160 16.53 8.95 -20.07
N ALA A 161 16.61 7.62 -20.28
CA ALA A 161 16.70 7.04 -21.62
C ALA A 161 15.45 7.31 -22.48
N VAL A 162 14.25 7.21 -21.89
CA VAL A 162 12.97 7.55 -22.55
C VAL A 162 12.93 9.02 -22.95
N LEU A 163 13.40 9.92 -22.08
CA LEU A 163 13.45 11.35 -22.42
C LEU A 163 14.34 11.61 -23.63
N LYS A 164 15.52 10.99 -23.66
CA LYS A 164 16.45 11.08 -24.79
C LYS A 164 15.84 10.51 -26.08
N ALA A 165 15.15 9.38 -26.02
CA ALA A 165 14.45 8.81 -27.18
C ALA A 165 13.36 9.74 -27.72
N LEU A 166 12.57 10.37 -26.84
CA LEU A 166 11.57 11.37 -27.25
C LEU A 166 12.21 12.59 -27.94
N GLU A 167 13.37 13.05 -27.45
CA GLU A 167 14.14 14.13 -28.06
C GLU A 167 14.67 13.75 -29.45
N GLU A 168 15.20 12.54 -29.61
CA GLU A 168 15.74 12.05 -30.88
C GLU A 168 14.65 11.78 -31.94
N PHE A 169 13.46 11.34 -31.52
CA PHE A 169 12.33 11.16 -32.44
C PHE A 169 11.85 12.48 -33.05
N ASP A 170 11.92 13.60 -32.30
CA ASP A 170 11.57 14.98 -32.68
C ASP A 170 10.24 15.17 -33.46
N THR A 171 9.30 14.24 -33.31
CA THR A 171 7.98 14.37 -33.94
C THR A 171 7.13 15.40 -33.19
N LYS A 172 6.05 15.89 -33.82
CA LYS A 172 5.06 16.72 -33.12
C LYS A 172 4.48 16.00 -31.90
N ALA A 173 4.29 14.68 -31.99
CA ALA A 173 3.78 13.87 -30.88
C ALA A 173 4.80 13.75 -29.75
N SER A 174 6.07 13.50 -30.07
CA SER A 174 7.17 13.41 -29.09
C SER A 174 7.36 14.73 -28.34
N ARG A 175 7.40 15.86 -29.07
CA ARG A 175 7.49 17.20 -28.46
C ARG A 175 6.30 17.52 -27.54
N ASN A 176 5.08 17.12 -27.94
CA ASN A 176 3.90 17.27 -27.10
C ASN A 176 3.97 16.39 -25.84
N ALA A 177 4.41 15.13 -25.97
CA ALA A 177 4.59 14.23 -24.83
C ALA A 177 5.62 14.79 -23.83
N MET A 178 6.76 15.26 -24.33
CA MET A 178 7.82 15.87 -23.51
C MET A 178 7.34 17.08 -22.72
N ALA A 179 6.44 17.91 -23.28
CA ALA A 179 5.93 19.09 -22.59
C ALA A 179 5.27 18.75 -21.23
N TYR A 180 4.71 17.55 -21.09
CA TYR A 180 4.13 17.05 -19.84
C TYR A 180 5.07 16.13 -19.06
N LEU A 181 5.87 15.32 -19.77
CA LEU A 181 6.67 14.24 -19.19
C LEU A 181 8.07 14.65 -18.76
N ALA A 182 8.67 15.67 -19.39
CA ALA A 182 10.06 16.03 -19.11
C ALA A 182 10.34 16.25 -17.63
N PRO A 183 9.47 16.90 -16.83
CA PRO A 183 9.72 17.02 -15.40
C PRO A 183 9.77 15.67 -14.66
N LEU A 184 9.00 14.67 -15.06
CA LEU A 184 9.04 13.32 -14.48
C LEU A 184 10.27 12.55 -14.97
N LEU A 185 10.51 12.53 -16.28
CA LEU A 185 11.53 11.71 -16.93
C LEU A 185 12.96 12.20 -16.69
N ARG A 186 13.14 13.50 -16.38
CA ARG A 186 14.45 14.04 -15.98
C ARG A 186 14.94 13.47 -14.65
N HIS A 187 14.04 13.02 -13.79
CA HIS A 187 14.42 12.36 -12.56
C HIS A 187 14.67 10.88 -12.84
N ASN A 188 15.83 10.40 -12.39
CA ASN A 188 16.12 8.97 -12.37
C ASN A 188 15.38 8.33 -11.19
N ILE A 189 14.06 8.17 -11.32
CA ILE A 189 13.20 7.67 -10.23
C ILE A 189 13.37 6.16 -10.05
N PHE A 190 13.59 5.45 -11.15
CA PHE A 190 13.67 3.99 -11.20
C PHE A 190 14.97 3.57 -11.85
N ARG A 191 15.66 2.62 -11.21
CA ARG A 191 16.81 1.95 -11.78
C ARG A 191 16.48 0.49 -12.01
N HIS A 192 16.66 0.02 -13.24
CA HIS A 192 16.51 -1.38 -13.56
C HIS A 192 17.61 -2.20 -12.87
N GLN A 193 17.22 -2.94 -11.83
CA GLN A 193 18.11 -3.79 -11.05
C GLN A 193 17.28 -4.78 -10.22
N SER A 194 17.89 -5.91 -9.85
CA SER A 194 17.25 -6.89 -8.98
C SER A 194 16.84 -6.24 -7.64
N VAL A 195 15.60 -6.44 -7.24
CA VAL A 195 15.10 -5.99 -5.93
C VAL A 195 15.39 -7.08 -4.90
N ASN A 196 16.18 -6.75 -3.89
CA ASN A 196 16.31 -7.62 -2.72
C ASN A 196 15.15 -7.31 -1.77
N TYR A 197 14.13 -8.16 -1.77
CA TYR A 197 13.04 -8.11 -0.80
C TYR A 197 13.54 -8.64 0.56
N SER A 198 14.44 -7.88 1.20
CA SER A 198 14.88 -8.17 2.56
C SER A 198 13.74 -7.96 3.55
N PHE A 199 13.76 -8.71 4.64
CA PHE A 199 12.86 -8.48 5.77
C PHE A 199 13.06 -7.07 6.33
N GLY A 200 11.98 -6.45 6.80
CA GLY A 200 12.01 -5.09 7.35
C GLY A 200 11.10 -4.12 6.60
N ILE A 201 11.35 -2.83 6.82
CA ILE A 201 10.52 -1.73 6.32
C ILE A 201 11.34 -0.90 5.32
N GLU A 202 10.98 -0.89 4.05
CA GLU A 202 11.57 0.01 3.06
C GLU A 202 10.69 1.25 2.92
N ASN A 203 11.15 2.39 3.44
CA ASN A 203 10.45 3.67 3.34
C ASN A 203 10.85 4.40 2.06
N ILE A 204 9.91 4.53 1.12
CA ILE A 204 10.10 5.24 -0.15
C ILE A 204 9.47 6.62 -0.03
N SER A 205 10.30 7.66 0.10
CA SER A 205 9.82 9.04 0.19
C SER A 205 9.61 9.64 -1.20
N LEU A 206 8.40 10.16 -1.44
CA LEU A 206 8.02 10.89 -2.64
C LEU A 206 7.78 12.38 -2.35
N SER A 207 8.12 12.85 -1.15
CA SER A 207 7.71 14.15 -0.60
C SER A 207 8.04 15.35 -1.50
N LYS A 208 9.20 15.33 -2.17
CA LYS A 208 9.73 16.40 -3.02
C LYS A 208 9.13 16.46 -4.43
N PHE A 209 8.38 15.45 -4.86
CA PHE A 209 7.73 15.47 -6.16
C PHE A 209 6.43 16.28 -6.13
N PRO A 210 6.03 16.94 -7.24
CA PRO A 210 4.68 17.47 -7.41
C PRO A 210 3.59 16.41 -7.19
N PRO A 211 2.43 16.74 -6.59
CA PRO A 211 1.36 15.78 -6.28
C PRO A 211 0.96 14.88 -7.45
N LEU A 212 0.85 15.44 -8.66
CA LEU A 212 0.53 14.70 -9.86
C LEU A 212 1.54 13.58 -10.17
N PHE A 213 2.83 13.83 -9.99
CA PHE A 213 3.88 12.84 -10.23
C PHE A 213 3.96 11.80 -9.11
N LYS A 214 3.64 12.17 -7.86
CA LYS A 214 3.54 11.18 -6.78
C LYS A 214 2.56 10.07 -7.15
N ASN A 215 1.38 10.44 -7.66
CA ASN A 215 0.35 9.47 -8.06
C ASN A 215 0.82 8.56 -9.22
N VAL A 216 1.55 9.12 -10.19
CA VAL A 216 2.17 8.32 -11.27
C VAL A 216 3.16 7.31 -10.70
N ILE A 217 4.07 7.77 -9.84
CA ILE A 217 5.12 6.92 -9.26
C ILE A 217 4.51 5.82 -8.39
N VAL A 218 3.51 6.15 -7.57
CA VAL A 218 2.79 5.18 -6.74
C VAL A 218 2.15 4.09 -7.62
N ASP A 219 1.43 4.46 -8.67
CA ASP A 219 0.78 3.47 -9.53
C ASP A 219 1.78 2.58 -10.29
N LEU A 220 2.94 3.12 -10.67
CA LEU A 220 4.03 2.32 -11.25
C LEU A 220 4.65 1.37 -10.23
N LEU A 221 4.84 1.79 -8.98
CA LEU A 221 5.31 0.92 -7.89
C LEU A 221 4.31 -0.19 -7.58
N LEU A 222 3.01 0.14 -7.52
CA LEU A 222 1.94 -0.84 -7.32
C LEU A 222 1.86 -1.82 -8.48
N PHE A 223 2.07 -1.36 -9.71
CA PHE A 223 2.18 -2.23 -10.88
C PHE A 223 3.36 -3.19 -10.76
N ASP A 224 4.56 -2.68 -10.44
CA ASP A 224 5.76 -3.50 -10.25
C ASP A 224 5.55 -4.58 -9.18
N GLU A 225 4.99 -4.22 -8.03
CA GLU A 225 4.71 -5.16 -6.95
C GLU A 225 3.70 -6.23 -7.35
N PHE A 226 2.59 -5.83 -7.99
CA PHE A 226 1.58 -6.78 -8.45
C PHE A 226 2.14 -7.74 -9.49
N ARG A 227 2.92 -7.22 -10.43
CA ARG A 227 3.53 -7.98 -11.52
C ARG A 227 4.61 -8.93 -11.02
N THR A 228 5.43 -8.48 -10.08
CA THR A 228 6.47 -9.31 -9.44
C THR A 228 5.84 -10.42 -8.61
N ALA A 229 4.80 -10.12 -7.83
CA ALA A 229 4.11 -11.11 -7.02
C ALA A 229 3.39 -12.17 -7.88
N SER A 230 2.83 -11.79 -9.04
CA SER A 230 2.10 -12.70 -9.92
C SER A 230 2.97 -13.75 -10.61
N GLN A 231 4.29 -13.55 -10.68
CA GLN A 231 5.25 -14.56 -11.16
C GLN A 231 5.42 -15.74 -10.21
N GLY A 232 4.96 -15.63 -8.95
CA GLY A 232 5.12 -16.67 -7.94
C GLY A 232 6.55 -16.78 -7.40
N GLY A 233 6.73 -17.66 -6.41
CA GLY A 233 8.01 -17.87 -5.73
C GLY A 233 8.47 -16.72 -4.82
N GLN A 234 7.74 -15.60 -4.82
CA GLN A 234 8.03 -14.45 -3.99
C GLN A 234 7.58 -14.65 -2.53
N PRO A 235 8.33 -14.13 -1.54
CA PRO A 235 7.89 -14.14 -0.15
C PRO A 235 6.67 -13.23 0.06
N PRO A 236 5.82 -13.53 1.06
CA PRO A 236 4.71 -12.65 1.45
C PRO A 236 5.19 -11.24 1.78
N ARG A 237 4.44 -10.24 1.33
CA ARG A 237 4.84 -8.84 1.39
C ARG A 237 3.64 -7.92 1.62
N TYR A 238 3.95 -6.75 2.16
CA TYR A 238 2.97 -5.73 2.51
C TYR A 238 3.36 -4.40 1.87
N ILE A 239 2.37 -3.67 1.38
CA ILE A 239 2.52 -2.29 0.94
C ILE A 239 1.75 -1.41 1.92
N TYR A 240 2.44 -0.47 2.56
CA TYR A 240 1.81 0.52 3.42
C TYR A 240 1.66 1.84 2.68
N ILE A 241 0.44 2.39 2.69
CA ILE A 241 0.12 3.70 2.11
C ILE A 241 -0.72 4.48 3.11
N ASP A 242 -0.17 5.60 3.56
CA ASP A 242 -0.89 6.59 4.35
C ASP A 242 -1.61 7.60 3.43
N GLU A 243 -2.68 8.21 3.94
CA GLU A 243 -3.49 9.18 3.20
C GLU A 243 -3.91 8.68 1.79
N MET A 244 -4.34 7.42 1.71
CA MET A 244 -4.64 6.71 0.47
C MET A 244 -5.76 7.35 -0.37
N GLN A 245 -6.55 8.29 0.17
CA GLN A 245 -7.63 8.97 -0.55
C GLN A 245 -7.15 9.76 -1.77
N ASN A 246 -5.84 10.02 -1.88
CA ASN A 246 -5.23 10.67 -3.04
C ASN A 246 -5.03 9.71 -4.23
N LEU A 247 -5.26 8.41 -4.02
CA LEU A 247 -5.11 7.35 -5.01
C LEU A 247 -6.47 6.81 -5.41
N SER A 248 -6.60 6.41 -6.67
CA SER A 248 -7.78 5.67 -7.10
C SER A 248 -7.65 4.20 -6.73
N ILE A 249 -8.75 3.64 -6.25
CA ILE A 249 -8.88 2.21 -5.93
C ILE A 249 -9.91 1.53 -6.82
N ASP A 250 -10.21 2.12 -7.98
CA ASP A 250 -11.04 1.48 -8.98
C ASP A 250 -10.43 0.10 -9.35
N LYS A 251 -11.29 -0.84 -9.75
CA LYS A 251 -10.90 -2.20 -10.16
C LYS A 251 -9.86 -2.22 -11.29
N ASP A 252 -9.84 -1.16 -12.11
CA ASP A 252 -8.93 -1.04 -13.24
C ASP A 252 -7.55 -0.47 -12.83
N CYS A 253 -7.43 0.03 -11.59
CA CYS A 253 -6.16 0.49 -10.99
C CYS A 253 -5.45 -0.65 -10.23
N TYR A 254 -4.13 -0.56 -10.08
CA TYR A 254 -3.35 -1.62 -9.44
C TYR A 254 -3.64 -1.78 -7.95
N LEU A 255 -3.98 -0.69 -7.23
CA LEU A 255 -4.43 -0.81 -5.85
C LEU A 255 -5.71 -1.65 -5.73
N GLY A 256 -6.68 -1.46 -6.64
CA GLY A 256 -7.90 -2.27 -6.72
C GLY A 256 -7.63 -3.73 -7.10
N LYS A 257 -6.70 -3.98 -8.03
CA LYS A 257 -6.24 -5.34 -8.37
C LYS A 257 -5.57 -6.04 -7.19
N ILE A 258 -4.76 -5.34 -6.41
CA ILE A 258 -4.12 -5.91 -5.21
C ILE A 258 -5.18 -6.26 -4.16
N LEU A 259 -6.16 -5.40 -3.93
CA LEU A 259 -7.24 -5.67 -2.98
C LEU A 259 -8.09 -6.89 -3.36
N THR A 260 -8.29 -7.14 -4.65
CA THR A 260 -9.14 -8.24 -5.15
C THR A 260 -8.37 -9.53 -5.41
N GLU A 261 -7.13 -9.44 -5.90
CA GLU A 261 -6.35 -10.60 -6.37
C GLU A 261 -5.06 -10.85 -5.59
N GLY A 262 -4.56 -9.86 -4.83
CA GLY A 262 -3.28 -9.92 -4.13
C GLY A 262 -3.15 -11.11 -3.17
N ARG A 263 -4.28 -11.59 -2.62
CA ARG A 263 -4.36 -12.82 -1.82
C ARG A 263 -3.70 -14.02 -2.50
N LYS A 264 -3.92 -14.20 -3.81
CA LYS A 264 -3.36 -15.33 -4.59
C LYS A 264 -1.82 -15.33 -4.57
N TYR A 265 -1.23 -14.15 -4.41
CA TYR A 265 0.20 -13.90 -4.53
C TYR A 265 0.86 -13.53 -3.19
N SER A 266 0.13 -13.67 -2.06
CA SER A 266 0.58 -13.21 -0.74
C SER A 266 1.01 -11.73 -0.71
N LEU A 267 0.38 -10.91 -1.55
CA LEU A 267 0.59 -9.47 -1.64
C LEU A 267 -0.56 -8.76 -0.92
N ASN A 268 -0.24 -8.07 0.16
CA ASN A 268 -1.24 -7.43 1.03
C ASN A 268 -0.99 -5.92 1.12
N VAL A 269 -2.03 -5.18 1.48
CA VAL A 269 -1.95 -3.72 1.67
C VAL A 269 -2.35 -3.32 3.08
N ILE A 270 -1.70 -2.30 3.62
CA ILE A 270 -2.09 -1.60 4.84
C ILE A 270 -2.41 -0.18 4.41
N LEU A 271 -3.68 0.18 4.43
CA LEU A 271 -4.16 1.45 3.88
C LEU A 271 -4.77 2.30 4.97
N ALA A 272 -4.36 3.57 5.05
CA ALA A 272 -4.94 4.54 5.97
C ALA A 272 -5.51 5.74 5.22
N SER A 273 -6.71 6.20 5.59
CA SER A 273 -7.34 7.41 5.06
C SER A 273 -8.15 8.13 6.13
N GLN A 274 -8.27 9.45 5.99
CA GLN A 274 -9.01 10.29 6.93
C GLN A 274 -10.52 10.35 6.67
N SER A 275 -10.93 10.17 5.41
CA SER A 275 -12.31 10.37 5.00
C SER A 275 -12.74 9.31 4.00
N ILE A 276 -13.93 8.77 4.24
CA ILE A 276 -14.54 7.82 3.32
C ILE A 276 -15.27 8.47 2.15
N ARG A 277 -15.49 9.78 2.23
CA ARG A 277 -16.24 10.56 1.23
C ARG A 277 -15.44 10.79 -0.04
N GLU A 278 -14.12 10.77 0.07
CA GLU A 278 -13.20 10.86 -1.05
C GLU A 278 -13.31 9.66 -2.00
N PHE A 279 -13.91 8.55 -1.54
CA PHE A 279 -14.15 7.37 -2.35
C PHE A 279 -15.56 7.37 -2.93
N ASN A 280 -15.64 7.12 -4.23
CA ASN A 280 -16.93 6.91 -4.90
C ASN A 280 -17.55 5.57 -4.48
N ALA A 281 -18.80 5.29 -4.90
CA ALA A 281 -19.51 4.08 -4.48
C ALA A 281 -18.81 2.75 -4.88
N SER A 282 -18.18 2.71 -6.07
CA SER A 282 -17.41 1.55 -6.52
C SER A 282 -16.16 1.36 -5.66
N GLU A 283 -15.43 2.45 -5.42
CA GLU A 283 -14.23 2.46 -4.59
C GLU A 283 -14.53 2.05 -3.14
N ARG A 284 -15.63 2.52 -2.55
CA ARG A 284 -16.08 2.05 -1.22
C ARG A 284 -16.36 0.55 -1.18
N THR A 285 -16.85 -0.02 -2.28
CA THR A 285 -17.04 -1.47 -2.41
C THR A 285 -15.70 -2.21 -2.50
N MET A 286 -14.68 -1.59 -3.11
CA MET A 286 -13.33 -2.14 -3.15
C MET A 286 -12.66 -2.14 -1.77
N LEU A 287 -12.88 -1.11 -0.94
CA LEU A 287 -12.42 -1.12 0.45
C LEU A 287 -12.96 -2.31 1.25
N CYS A 288 -14.16 -2.82 0.90
CA CYS A 288 -14.72 -4.01 1.54
C CYS A 288 -13.92 -5.29 1.31
N GLN A 289 -13.10 -5.35 0.26
CA GLN A 289 -12.29 -6.52 -0.08
C GLN A 289 -11.17 -6.77 0.93
N ALA A 290 -10.70 -5.71 1.63
CA ALA A 290 -9.78 -5.86 2.73
C ALA A 290 -10.44 -6.64 3.88
N ASN A 291 -9.73 -7.63 4.42
CA ASN A 291 -10.30 -8.53 5.43
C ASN A 291 -10.35 -7.89 6.81
N HIS A 292 -9.45 -6.93 7.08
CA HIS A 292 -9.35 -6.22 8.35
C HIS A 292 -9.73 -4.75 8.17
N LYS A 293 -10.74 -4.29 8.91
CA LYS A 293 -11.29 -2.93 8.82
C LYS A 293 -11.28 -2.29 10.21
N LEU A 294 -10.43 -1.29 10.41
CA LEU A 294 -10.32 -0.56 11.68
C LEU A 294 -10.88 0.85 11.48
N PHE A 295 -12.08 1.08 11.99
CA PHE A 295 -12.81 2.32 11.80
C PHE A 295 -12.79 3.11 13.11
N PHE A 296 -11.86 4.08 13.16
CA PHE A 296 -11.75 5.06 14.21
C PHE A 296 -12.89 6.07 14.13
N HIS A 297 -13.00 6.94 15.15
CA HIS A 297 -14.01 7.98 15.22
C HIS A 297 -14.15 8.72 13.87
N PRO A 298 -15.31 8.61 13.20
CA PRO A 298 -15.53 9.25 11.91
C PRO A 298 -16.10 10.66 12.08
N ALA A 299 -16.04 11.45 11.01
CA ALA A 299 -16.79 12.70 10.95
C ALA A 299 -18.28 12.42 11.11
N LEU A 300 -19.01 13.33 11.76
CA LEU A 300 -20.44 13.15 12.04
C LEU A 300 -21.25 12.82 10.76
N LEU A 301 -20.88 13.46 9.65
CA LEU A 301 -21.55 13.27 8.36
C LEU A 301 -21.10 11.98 7.63
N GLU A 302 -20.11 11.26 8.16
CA GLU A 302 -19.56 10.01 7.62
C GLU A 302 -20.03 8.76 8.37
N VAL A 303 -20.52 8.89 9.60
CA VAL A 303 -21.01 7.79 10.44
C VAL A 303 -21.89 6.80 9.67
N LYS A 304 -22.82 7.32 8.86
CA LYS A 304 -23.73 6.49 8.07
C LYS A 304 -22.98 5.60 7.07
N TYR A 305 -21.98 6.12 6.37
CA TYR A 305 -21.21 5.35 5.39
C TYR A 305 -20.39 4.25 6.09
N TYR A 306 -19.84 4.55 7.27
CA TYR A 306 -19.08 3.57 8.04
C TYR A 306 -19.98 2.43 8.52
N ALA A 307 -21.15 2.75 9.08
CA ALA A 307 -22.13 1.76 9.50
C ALA A 307 -22.64 0.90 8.35
N GLU A 308 -22.82 1.47 7.15
CA GLU A 308 -23.19 0.75 5.93
C GLU A 308 -22.17 -0.28 5.49
N LEU A 309 -20.87 0.00 5.67
CA LEU A 309 -19.78 -0.93 5.33
C LEU A 309 -19.57 -2.01 6.37
N LEU A 310 -19.79 -1.69 7.66
CA LEU A 310 -19.54 -2.61 8.76
C LEU A 310 -20.72 -3.56 9.02
N SER A 311 -21.95 -3.20 8.65
CA SER A 311 -23.12 -3.93 9.11
C SER A 311 -24.30 -3.99 8.13
N SER A 312 -25.10 -5.04 8.29
CA SER A 312 -26.39 -5.17 7.60
C SER A 312 -27.38 -4.10 8.08
N PRO A 313 -28.42 -3.76 7.28
CA PRO A 313 -29.36 -2.68 7.59
C PRO A 313 -29.96 -2.70 9.01
N GLN A 314 -30.17 -3.88 9.58
CA GLN A 314 -30.76 -4.05 10.92
C GLN A 314 -29.85 -3.57 12.06
N HIS A 315 -28.52 -3.64 11.89
CA HIS A 315 -27.54 -3.29 12.92
C HIS A 315 -26.91 -1.90 12.72
N ARG A 316 -27.28 -1.17 11.66
CA ARG A 316 -26.67 0.12 11.33
C ARG A 316 -26.87 1.18 12.40
N ALA A 317 -28.00 1.18 13.10
CA ALA A 317 -28.27 2.13 14.17
C ALA A 317 -27.30 1.92 15.35
N GLU A 318 -27.19 0.68 15.82
CA GLU A 318 -26.26 0.25 16.87
C GLU A 318 -24.80 0.58 16.52
N ILE A 319 -24.36 0.24 15.31
CA ILE A 319 -22.99 0.56 14.85
C ILE A 319 -22.79 2.06 14.70
N SER A 320 -23.79 2.82 14.25
CA SER A 320 -23.70 4.28 14.18
C SER A 320 -23.54 4.90 15.57
N ASP A 321 -24.27 4.38 16.56
CA ASP A 321 -24.16 4.85 17.94
C ASP A 321 -22.80 4.46 18.54
N LEU A 322 -22.28 3.28 18.23
CA LEU A 322 -20.93 2.89 18.64
C LEU A 322 -19.87 3.82 18.05
N LEU A 323 -19.92 4.08 16.74
CA LEU A 323 -18.96 4.94 16.03
C LEU A 323 -18.93 6.37 16.57
N ARG A 324 -20.09 6.93 16.94
CA ARG A 324 -20.20 8.31 17.50
C ARG A 324 -19.60 8.45 18.89
N ASN A 325 -19.45 7.35 19.62
CA ASN A 325 -19.01 7.34 21.02
C ASN A 325 -17.60 6.76 21.18
N LEU A 326 -16.83 6.61 20.08
CA LEU A 326 -15.45 6.17 20.14
C LEU A 326 -14.55 7.24 20.77
N ASP A 327 -13.81 6.86 21.80
CA ASP A 327 -12.75 7.70 22.36
C ASP A 327 -11.49 7.68 21.47
N VAL A 328 -10.56 8.62 21.73
CA VAL A 328 -9.24 8.61 21.09
C VAL A 328 -8.50 7.29 21.36
N GLY A 329 -8.09 6.62 20.29
CA GLY A 329 -7.46 5.30 20.37
C GLY A 329 -8.45 4.14 20.48
N GLN A 330 -9.76 4.38 20.33
CA GLN A 330 -10.73 3.33 20.10
C GLN A 330 -11.11 3.25 18.61
N CYS A 331 -11.37 2.04 18.14
CA CYS A 331 -11.94 1.82 16.82
C CYS A 331 -12.98 0.70 16.84
N VAL A 332 -13.93 0.75 15.92
CA VAL A 332 -14.71 -0.43 15.56
C VAL A 332 -13.86 -1.29 14.63
N PHE A 333 -13.53 -2.50 15.07
CA PHE A 333 -12.78 -3.47 14.29
C PHE A 333 -13.69 -4.56 13.73
N GLN A 334 -13.60 -4.81 12.42
CA GLN A 334 -14.24 -5.92 11.75
C GLN A 334 -13.21 -6.73 10.94
N GLY A 335 -13.27 -8.06 11.06
CA GLY A 335 -12.42 -9.01 10.34
C GLY A 335 -12.46 -10.38 11.02
N PRO A 336 -11.57 -11.33 10.69
CA PRO A 336 -11.40 -12.54 11.51
C PRO A 336 -10.65 -12.19 12.80
N ILE A 337 -11.41 -11.99 13.88
CA ILE A 337 -10.94 -11.46 15.16
C ILE A 337 -10.84 -12.57 16.20
N TYR A 338 -9.67 -12.73 16.81
CA TYR A 338 -9.44 -13.63 17.95
C TYR A 338 -9.42 -12.81 19.24
N ILE A 339 -10.27 -13.18 20.20
CA ILE A 339 -10.43 -12.51 21.49
C ILE A 339 -9.88 -13.44 22.59
N GLY A 340 -8.95 -12.95 23.39
CA GLY A 340 -8.27 -13.75 24.41
C GLY A 340 -7.64 -15.03 23.83
N GLU A 341 -8.00 -16.17 24.42
CA GLU A 341 -7.51 -17.49 24.04
C GLU A 341 -8.46 -18.23 23.06
N ASP A 342 -9.43 -17.53 22.47
CA ASP A 342 -10.38 -18.14 21.55
C ASP A 342 -9.68 -18.81 20.36
N THR A 343 -10.14 -20.02 20.02
CA THR A 343 -9.60 -20.80 18.91
C THR A 343 -10.28 -20.51 17.57
N LYS A 344 -11.48 -19.90 17.60
CA LYS A 344 -12.26 -19.53 16.42
C LYS A 344 -12.42 -18.01 16.34
N PRO A 345 -12.24 -17.41 15.16
CA PRO A 345 -12.43 -15.97 15.04
C PRO A 345 -13.91 -15.60 14.98
N THR A 346 -14.27 -14.49 15.62
CA THR A 346 -15.53 -13.77 15.31
C THR A 346 -15.34 -12.86 14.10
N ARG A 347 -16.44 -12.55 13.41
CA ARG A 347 -16.47 -11.55 12.33
C ARG A 347 -17.39 -10.36 12.63
N ALA A 348 -18.03 -10.37 13.80
CA ALA A 348 -18.86 -9.27 14.23
C ALA A 348 -17.99 -8.03 14.48
N PRO A 349 -18.45 -6.82 14.12
CA PRO A 349 -17.76 -5.60 14.52
C PRO A 349 -17.70 -5.48 16.05
N ILE A 350 -16.53 -5.18 16.61
CA ILE A 350 -16.33 -4.97 18.05
C ILE A 350 -15.58 -3.66 18.29
N CYS A 351 -15.75 -3.05 19.46
CA CYS A 351 -14.93 -1.91 19.89
C CYS A 351 -13.59 -2.39 20.45
N VAL A 352 -12.47 -1.88 19.94
CA VAL A 352 -11.13 -2.24 20.38
C VAL A 352 -10.37 -0.97 20.80
N ASN A 353 -9.70 -1.03 21.93
CA ASN A 353 -8.76 0.00 22.38
C ASN A 353 -7.35 -0.33 21.91
N VAL A 354 -6.78 0.50 21.03
CA VAL A 354 -5.46 0.30 20.41
C VAL A 354 -4.32 0.96 21.20
N ASN A 355 -4.59 1.68 22.30
CA ASN A 355 -3.56 2.43 23.04
C ASN A 355 -2.60 1.56 23.87
N HIS A 356 -2.84 0.24 23.94
CA HIS A 356 -2.03 -0.73 24.69
C HIS A 356 -0.79 -1.18 23.91
N LEU A 357 0.01 -0.21 23.45
CA LEU A 357 1.14 -0.41 22.54
C LEU A 357 2.39 -0.94 23.25
N GLU A 358 2.47 -0.83 24.57
CA GLU A 358 3.57 -1.36 25.40
C GLU A 358 3.69 -2.88 25.26
N ASP A 359 2.57 -3.57 25.06
CA ASP A 359 2.50 -5.02 24.79
C ASP A 359 3.26 -5.41 23.51
N ILE A 360 3.33 -4.49 22.54
CA ILE A 360 3.99 -4.72 21.24
C ILE A 360 5.50 -4.46 21.36
N ALA A 361 5.88 -3.37 22.03
CA ALA A 361 7.28 -3.02 22.24
C ALA A 361 8.00 -4.08 23.10
N SER A 362 7.36 -4.56 24.15
CA SER A 362 7.89 -5.61 25.04
C SER A 362 8.05 -6.97 24.34
N ALA A 363 7.07 -7.38 23.52
CA ALA A 363 7.14 -8.61 22.73
C ALA A 363 8.22 -8.56 21.63
N SER A 364 8.51 -7.38 21.08
CA SER A 364 9.51 -7.20 20.03
C SER A 364 10.94 -7.19 20.58
N LEU A 365 11.16 -6.56 21.75
CA LEU A 365 12.48 -6.48 22.37
C LEU A 365 12.98 -7.84 22.89
N SER A 366 12.10 -8.68 23.43
CA SER A 366 12.47 -10.00 23.95
C SER A 366 13.00 -10.98 22.88
N LYS A 367 12.55 -10.85 21.62
CA LYS A 367 13.04 -11.66 20.49
C LYS A 367 14.38 -11.21 19.92
N SER A 368 14.81 -9.96 20.19
CA SER A 368 16.08 -9.42 19.71
C SER A 368 17.29 -9.77 20.61
N SER A 369 17.03 -10.39 21.77
CA SER A 369 18.02 -10.73 22.80
C SER A 369 18.44 -12.20 22.84
N THR A 370 18.12 -12.97 21.80
CA THR A 370 18.52 -14.37 21.59
C THR A 370 18.97 -14.55 20.16
#